data_AF-A0A4P8R731-F1
#
_entry.id   AF-A0A4P8R731-F1
#
_cell.length_a   1.000
_cell.length_b   1.000
_cell.length_c   1.000
_cell.angle_alpha   90.00
_cell.angle_beta   90.00
_cell.angle_gamma   90.00
#
_symmetry.space_group_name_H-M   'P 1'
#
loop_
_entity.id
_entity.type
_entity.pdbx_description
1 polymer ?
#
loop_
_entity_poly.entity_id
_entity_poly.type
_entity_poly.pdbx_seq_one_letter_code
_entity_poly.pdbx_strand_id
1 'polypeptide(L)'
;MTIASETPGDLVADGVPELLPHLRAATLRLLTAVLRLSDGELAVPARSALGTRRHVVARMARRAERRTREIDGDDVAAPPADRLLELAPADLVAALTSALGGALGALQEHAGAMRSATDEARRASAHALDHLAWLELSHVDLDAGYDMHDVPDSSLDAIAEHFRLARSASPEGDPSAASPFAPLMAA
;
A
#
# COMPACT_ATOMS: atom_id res chain seq x y z
N MET A 1 19.54 -10.29 29.66
CA MET A 1 18.40 -9.95 28.78
C MET A 1 19.00 -9.37 27.52
N THR A 2 19.31 -10.25 26.57
CA THR A 2 19.98 -9.89 25.31
C THR A 2 18.89 -9.47 24.34
N ILE A 3 18.88 -8.21 23.96
CA ILE A 3 18.01 -7.70 22.90
C ILE A 3 18.59 -8.28 21.61
N ALA A 4 17.92 -9.29 21.05
CA ALA A 4 18.25 -9.77 19.72
C ALA A 4 17.90 -8.64 18.75
N SER A 5 18.92 -8.05 18.12
CA SER A 5 18.72 -7.21 16.95
C SER A 5 18.32 -8.13 15.80
N GLU A 6 17.02 -8.23 15.54
CA GLU A 6 16.52 -8.83 14.31
C GLU A 6 17.11 -8.09 13.13
N THR A 7 17.73 -8.85 12.24
CA THR A 7 18.45 -8.32 11.08
C THR A 7 17.42 -8.15 9.94
N PRO A 8 17.55 -7.16 9.04
CA PRO A 8 16.54 -6.84 8.00
C PRO A 8 16.11 -7.98 7.06
N GLY A 9 16.78 -9.14 7.11
CA GLY A 9 16.42 -10.34 6.38
C GLY A 9 15.26 -11.14 6.97
N ASP A 10 14.92 -10.95 8.25
CA ASP A 10 13.87 -11.73 8.92
C ASP A 10 12.45 -11.29 8.50
N LEU A 11 12.24 -10.02 8.13
CA LEU A 11 10.94 -9.55 7.63
C LEU A 11 10.56 -10.14 6.26
N VAL A 12 11.57 -10.51 5.47
CA VAL A 12 11.38 -11.22 4.20
C VAL A 12 11.44 -12.75 4.41
N ALA A 13 11.69 -13.20 5.64
CA ALA A 13 11.56 -14.62 6.00
C ALA A 13 10.08 -15.01 6.10
N ASP A 14 9.21 -14.06 6.46
CA ASP A 14 7.77 -14.26 6.40
C ASP A 14 7.31 -14.35 4.94
N GLY A 15 6.78 -15.51 4.59
CA GLY A 15 6.29 -15.76 3.24
C GLY A 15 5.01 -14.97 2.99
N VAL A 16 4.69 -14.75 1.71
CA VAL A 16 3.38 -14.21 1.29
C VAL A 16 2.18 -14.85 2.04
N PRO A 17 2.15 -16.18 2.31
CA PRO A 17 1.07 -16.80 3.10
C PRO A 17 0.83 -16.19 4.49
N GLU A 18 1.89 -15.78 5.20
CA GLU A 18 1.81 -15.19 6.55
C GLU A 18 1.35 -13.72 6.51
N LEU A 19 1.63 -13.03 5.40
CA LEU A 19 1.20 -11.65 5.16
C LEU A 19 -0.26 -11.56 4.66
N LEU A 20 -0.80 -12.61 4.04
CA LEU A 20 -2.15 -12.60 3.46
C LEU A 20 -3.29 -12.21 4.44
N PRO A 21 -3.34 -12.69 5.69
CA PRO A 21 -4.34 -12.26 6.66
C PRO A 21 -4.29 -10.74 6.94
N HIS A 22 -3.08 -10.19 7.08
CA HIS A 22 -2.85 -8.77 7.33
C HIS A 22 -3.27 -7.93 6.12
N LEU A 23 -2.91 -8.35 4.91
CA LEU A 23 -3.32 -7.72 3.66
C LEU A 23 -4.84 -7.68 3.51
N ARG A 24 -5.54 -8.79 3.81
CA ARG A 24 -7.00 -8.86 3.79
C ARG A 24 -7.61 -7.90 4.80
N ALA A 25 -7.11 -7.89 6.03
CA ALA A 25 -7.61 -7.00 7.08
C ALA A 25 -7.42 -5.52 6.71
N ALA A 26 -6.23 -5.13 6.26
CA ALA A 26 -5.94 -3.76 5.83
C ALA A 26 -6.78 -3.33 4.62
N THR A 27 -6.96 -4.22 3.64
CA THR A 27 -7.83 -4.00 2.47
C THR A 27 -9.28 -3.74 2.88
N LEU A 28 -9.83 -4.59 3.76
CA LEU A 28 -11.21 -4.44 4.24
C LEU A 28 -11.41 -3.16 5.04
N ARG A 29 -10.45 -2.81 5.91
CA ARG A 29 -10.49 -1.55 6.68
C ARG A 29 -10.49 -0.34 5.75
N LEU A 30 -9.56 -0.29 4.80
CA LEU A 30 -9.46 0.82 3.84
C LEU A 30 -10.74 0.95 3.00
N LEU A 31 -11.24 -0.16 2.44
CA LEU A 31 -12.48 -0.14 1.66
C LEU A 31 -13.68 0.32 2.49
N THR A 32 -13.78 -0.13 3.74
CA THR A 32 -14.84 0.30 4.66
C THR A 32 -14.75 1.80 4.95
N ALA A 33 -13.55 2.33 5.15
CA ALA A 33 -13.34 3.76 5.34
C ALA A 33 -13.74 4.57 4.11
N VAL A 34 -13.30 4.14 2.92
CA VAL A 34 -13.61 4.80 1.65
C VAL A 34 -15.11 4.78 1.35
N LEU A 35 -15.81 3.67 1.64
CA LEU A 35 -17.26 3.55 1.46
C LEU A 35 -18.07 4.52 2.33
N ARG A 36 -17.48 5.04 3.42
CA ARG A 36 -18.14 5.98 4.34
C ARG A 36 -17.94 7.43 3.92
N LEU A 37 -17.04 7.71 2.98
CA LEU A 37 -16.76 9.07 2.52
C LEU A 37 -17.87 9.55 1.58
N SER A 38 -18.49 10.66 1.97
CA SER A 38 -19.35 11.46 1.09
C SER A 38 -18.56 12.23 0.04
N ASP A 39 -19.24 12.76 -0.97
CA ASP A 39 -18.67 13.65 -2.00
C ASP A 39 -17.96 14.86 -1.38
N GLY A 40 -18.54 15.43 -0.33
CA GLY A 40 -17.95 16.54 0.40
C GLY A 40 -16.66 16.13 1.12
N GLU A 41 -16.64 14.95 1.73
CA GLU A 41 -15.43 14.43 2.39
C GLU A 41 -14.34 14.08 1.38
N LEU A 42 -14.68 13.60 0.17
CA LEU A 42 -13.70 13.34 -0.89
C LEU A 42 -12.98 14.62 -1.36
N ALA A 43 -13.61 15.79 -1.20
CA ALA A 43 -13.02 17.08 -1.52
C ALA A 43 -12.13 17.67 -0.40
N VAL A 44 -12.15 17.09 0.81
CA VAL A 44 -11.31 17.53 1.92
C VAL A 44 -9.83 17.26 1.61
N PRO A 45 -8.91 18.16 1.97
CA PRO A 45 -7.47 17.92 1.87
C PRO A 45 -7.06 16.60 2.54
N ALA A 46 -6.15 15.87 1.91
CA ALA A 46 -5.52 14.69 2.52
C ALA A 46 -4.50 15.11 3.58
N ARG A 47 -4.18 14.21 4.52
CA ARG A 47 -3.22 14.51 5.61
C ARG A 47 -1.83 14.86 5.08
N SER A 48 -1.40 14.21 3.99
CA SER A 48 -0.13 14.50 3.31
C SER A 48 -0.06 15.87 2.63
N ALA A 49 -1.18 16.60 2.54
CA ALA A 49 -1.32 17.82 1.75
C ALA A 49 -1.02 17.65 0.23
N LEU A 50 -0.91 16.42 -0.27
CA LEU A 50 -0.67 16.10 -1.68
C LEU A 50 -1.97 15.98 -2.50
N GLY A 51 -2.94 16.85 -2.23
CA GLY A 51 -4.27 16.87 -2.83
C GLY A 51 -5.38 16.57 -1.83
N THR A 52 -6.50 16.06 -2.33
CA THR A 52 -7.70 15.72 -1.52
C THR A 52 -7.77 14.24 -1.18
N ARG A 53 -8.69 13.83 -0.30
CA ARG A 53 -8.97 12.40 -0.03
C ARG A 53 -9.29 11.61 -1.31
N ARG A 54 -9.97 12.24 -2.28
CA ARG A 54 -10.16 11.68 -3.64
C ARG A 54 -8.83 11.33 -4.33
N HIS A 55 -7.81 12.16 -4.17
CA HIS A 55 -6.49 11.91 -4.74
C HIS A 55 -5.81 10.72 -4.07
N VAL A 56 -6.00 10.50 -2.77
CA VAL A 56 -5.51 9.32 -2.05
C VAL A 56 -6.13 8.05 -2.60
N VAL A 57 -7.48 8.02 -2.73
CA VAL A 57 -8.20 6.87 -3.30
C VAL A 57 -7.72 6.55 -4.72
N ALA A 58 -7.62 7.57 -5.58
CA ALA A 58 -7.14 7.39 -6.94
C ALA A 58 -5.67 6.93 -7.00
N ARG A 59 -4.81 7.45 -6.10
CA ARG A 59 -3.40 7.05 -6.00
C ARG A 59 -3.27 5.59 -5.60
N MET A 60 -4.06 5.15 -4.61
CA MET A 60 -4.06 3.77 -4.14
C MET A 60 -4.59 2.80 -5.20
N ALA A 61 -5.68 3.15 -5.89
CA ALA A 61 -6.20 2.35 -7.00
C ALA A 61 -5.13 2.12 -8.08
N ARG A 62 -4.46 3.19 -8.53
CA ARG A 62 -3.35 3.08 -9.51
C ARG A 62 -2.19 2.23 -9.00
N ARG A 63 -1.83 2.38 -7.71
CA ARG A 63 -0.74 1.62 -7.11
C ARG A 63 -1.09 0.13 -7.08
N ALA A 64 -2.31 -0.22 -6.69
CA ALA A 64 -2.79 -1.59 -6.64
C ALA A 64 -2.80 -2.23 -8.04
N GLU A 65 -3.30 -1.53 -9.06
CA GLU A 65 -3.24 -2.06 -10.43
C GLU A 65 -1.80 -2.21 -10.93
N ARG A 66 -0.88 -1.29 -10.61
CA ARG A 66 0.55 -1.47 -10.92
C ARG A 66 1.10 -2.70 -10.21
N ARG A 67 0.75 -2.90 -8.94
CA ARG A 67 1.20 -4.04 -8.15
C ARG A 67 0.74 -5.37 -8.77
N THR A 68 -0.49 -5.46 -9.26
CA THR A 68 -0.97 -6.64 -10.02
C THR A 68 -0.08 -6.92 -11.22
N ARG A 69 0.15 -5.92 -12.08
CA ARG A 69 0.98 -6.06 -13.29
C ARG A 69 2.43 -6.41 -12.97
N GLU A 70 3.01 -5.80 -11.93
CA GLU A 70 4.37 -6.10 -11.45
C GLU A 70 4.50 -7.56 -10.99
N ILE A 71 3.46 -8.13 -10.39
CA ILE A 71 3.42 -9.55 -9.97
C ILE A 71 3.24 -10.47 -11.19
N ASP A 72 2.41 -10.06 -12.15
CA ASP A 72 2.14 -10.83 -13.37
C ASP A 72 3.28 -10.75 -14.40
N GLY A 73 4.24 -9.85 -14.21
CA GLY A 73 5.38 -9.62 -15.11
C GLY A 73 5.05 -8.75 -16.33
N ASP A 74 3.93 -8.02 -16.30
CA ASP A 74 3.48 -7.14 -17.37
C ASP A 74 4.10 -5.74 -17.27
N ASP A 75 4.77 -5.30 -18.34
CA ASP A 75 5.47 -4.00 -18.43
C ASP A 75 4.55 -2.85 -18.93
N VAL A 76 3.23 -2.99 -18.80
CA VAL A 76 2.27 -2.03 -19.35
C VAL A 76 1.95 -0.91 -18.37
N ALA A 77 2.05 0.34 -18.83
CA ALA A 77 1.78 1.54 -18.05
C ALA A 77 0.35 1.55 -17.48
N ALA A 78 0.22 1.91 -16.19
CA ALA A 78 -1.07 2.10 -15.52
C ALA A 78 -1.90 3.22 -16.18
N PRO A 79 -3.24 3.18 -16.07
CA PRO A 79 -4.10 4.21 -16.61
C PRO A 79 -3.71 5.61 -16.09
N PRO A 80 -3.80 6.65 -16.95
CA PRO A 80 -3.39 8.00 -16.60
C PRO A 80 -4.19 8.58 -15.44
N ALA A 81 -3.53 9.36 -14.59
CA ALA A 81 -4.04 9.83 -13.30
C ALA A 81 -5.36 10.62 -13.40
N ASP A 82 -5.53 11.37 -14.48
CA ASP A 82 -6.66 12.30 -14.65
C ASP A 82 -8.00 11.58 -14.74
N ARG A 83 -8.06 10.41 -15.39
CA ARG A 83 -9.34 9.68 -15.59
C ARG A 83 -9.99 9.25 -14.28
N LEU A 84 -9.22 8.80 -13.30
CA LEU A 84 -9.78 8.39 -12.00
C LEU A 84 -10.30 9.59 -11.20
N LEU A 85 -9.71 10.77 -11.38
CA LEU A 85 -10.15 11.99 -10.70
C LEU A 85 -11.44 12.56 -11.28
N GLU A 86 -11.86 12.11 -12.45
CA GLU A 86 -13.10 12.53 -13.11
C GLU A 86 -14.30 11.61 -12.82
N LEU A 87 -14.06 10.39 -12.30
CA LEU A 87 -15.11 9.40 -12.02
C LEU A 87 -16.15 9.89 -10.99
N ALA A 88 -17.39 9.41 -11.10
CA ALA A 88 -18.33 9.55 -9.98
C ALA A 88 -17.76 8.83 -8.74
N PRO A 89 -18.09 9.28 -7.51
CA PRO A 89 -17.62 8.65 -6.27
C PRO A 89 -17.83 7.14 -6.23
N ALA A 90 -19.02 6.66 -6.61
CA ALA A 90 -19.31 5.22 -6.67
C ALA A 90 -18.38 4.47 -7.65
N ASP A 91 -18.13 5.04 -8.83
CA ASP A 91 -17.23 4.45 -9.82
C ASP A 91 -15.76 4.46 -9.35
N LEU A 92 -15.35 5.49 -8.62
CA LEU A 92 -14.02 5.55 -8.01
C LEU A 92 -13.84 4.48 -6.94
N VAL A 93 -14.85 4.24 -6.10
CA VAL A 93 -14.84 3.15 -5.11
C VAL A 93 -14.83 1.78 -5.81
N ALA A 94 -15.61 1.61 -6.88
CA ALA A 94 -15.60 0.39 -7.67
C ALA A 94 -14.23 0.12 -8.30
N ALA A 95 -13.58 1.16 -8.83
CA ALA A 95 -12.23 1.08 -9.37
C ALA A 95 -11.20 0.69 -8.30
N LEU A 96 -11.23 1.32 -7.12
CA LEU A 96 -10.37 0.94 -5.99
C LEU A 96 -10.61 -0.53 -5.59
N THR A 97 -11.87 -0.94 -5.44
CA THR A 97 -12.25 -2.30 -5.04
C THR A 97 -11.73 -3.33 -6.02
N SER A 98 -11.90 -3.08 -7.32
CA SER A 98 -11.39 -3.95 -8.39
C SER A 98 -9.86 -4.05 -8.34
N ALA A 99 -9.17 -2.91 -8.23
CA ALA A 99 -7.71 -2.87 -8.19
C ALA A 99 -7.12 -3.58 -6.97
N LEU A 100 -7.68 -3.37 -5.77
CA LEU A 100 -7.26 -4.05 -4.55
C LEU A 100 -7.54 -5.56 -4.62
N GLY A 101 -8.69 -5.95 -5.15
CA GLY A 101 -9.03 -7.36 -5.39
C GLY A 101 -8.05 -8.03 -6.33
N GLY A 102 -7.67 -7.36 -7.43
CA GLY A 102 -6.66 -7.85 -8.37
C GLY A 102 -5.28 -8.02 -7.74
N ALA A 103 -4.81 -7.04 -6.96
CA ALA A 103 -3.51 -7.12 -6.30
C ALA A 103 -3.46 -8.25 -5.26
N LEU A 104 -4.51 -8.38 -4.45
CA LEU A 104 -4.62 -9.46 -3.46
C LEU A 104 -4.73 -10.84 -4.13
N GLY A 105 -5.49 -10.94 -5.22
CA GLY A 105 -5.63 -12.17 -6.01
C GLY A 105 -4.28 -12.62 -6.58
N ALA A 106 -3.56 -11.71 -7.24
CA ALA A 106 -2.23 -12.00 -7.79
C ALA A 106 -1.25 -12.47 -6.70
N LEU A 107 -1.21 -11.80 -5.55
CA LEU A 107 -0.38 -12.23 -4.41
C LEU A 107 -0.75 -13.63 -3.90
N GLN A 108 -2.04 -13.94 -3.80
CA GLN A 108 -2.51 -15.25 -3.35
C GLN A 108 -2.17 -16.37 -4.33
N GLU A 109 -2.33 -16.13 -5.63
CA GLU A 109 -1.98 -17.09 -6.68
C GLU A 109 -0.47 -17.36 -6.70
N HIS A 110 0.34 -16.30 -6.62
CA HIS A 110 1.80 -16.42 -6.54
C HIS A 110 2.24 -17.20 -5.29
N ALA A 111 1.60 -16.96 -4.14
CA ALA A 111 1.88 -17.71 -2.91
C ALA A 111 1.59 -19.21 -3.07
N GLY A 112 0.53 -19.59 -3.78
CA GLY A 112 0.15 -20.99 -4.00
C GLY A 112 1.03 -21.73 -5.01
N ALA A 113 1.67 -21.01 -5.95
CA ALA A 113 2.53 -21.60 -6.97
C ALA A 113 3.95 -21.95 -6.46
N MET A 114 4.35 -21.36 -5.33
CA MET A 114 5.74 -21.32 -4.89
C MET A 114 6.09 -22.47 -3.94
N ARG A 115 7.08 -23.29 -4.31
CA ARG A 115 7.49 -24.51 -3.56
C ARG A 115 8.90 -24.45 -2.97
N SER A 116 9.66 -23.37 -3.16
CA SER A 116 11.00 -23.22 -2.58
C SER A 116 11.38 -21.74 -2.44
N ALA A 117 12.35 -21.44 -1.56
CA ALA A 117 12.91 -20.12 -1.33
C ALA A 117 13.75 -19.64 -2.53
N THR A 118 13.07 -19.26 -3.61
CA THR A 118 13.66 -18.70 -4.83
C THR A 118 13.66 -17.16 -4.78
N ASP A 119 14.41 -16.50 -5.67
CA ASP A 119 14.41 -15.04 -5.79
C ASP A 119 13.01 -14.47 -6.10
N GLU A 120 12.16 -15.26 -6.76
CA GLU A 120 10.76 -14.96 -6.98
C GLU A 120 9.95 -14.91 -5.67
N ALA A 121 10.27 -15.77 -4.69
CA ALA A 121 9.59 -15.80 -3.38
C ALA A 121 9.91 -14.53 -2.59
N ARG A 122 11.17 -14.13 -2.66
CA ARG A 122 11.67 -12.91 -2.04
C ARG A 122 11.02 -11.68 -2.66
N ARG A 123 10.92 -11.64 -4.00
CA ARG A 123 10.24 -10.55 -4.73
C ARG A 123 8.76 -10.46 -4.38
N ALA A 124 8.05 -11.59 -4.37
CA ALA A 124 6.63 -11.63 -4.01
C ALA A 124 6.38 -11.17 -2.56
N SER A 125 7.25 -11.59 -1.62
CA SER A 125 7.14 -11.17 -0.21
C SER A 125 7.44 -9.68 -0.05
N ALA A 126 8.46 -9.15 -0.75
CA ALA A 126 8.72 -7.71 -0.79
C ALA A 126 7.54 -6.92 -1.40
N HIS A 127 6.91 -7.45 -2.44
CA HIS A 127 5.70 -6.88 -3.04
C HIS A 127 4.51 -6.86 -2.08
N ALA A 128 4.33 -7.93 -1.30
CA ALA A 128 3.30 -8.05 -0.26
C ALA A 128 3.53 -7.04 0.88
N LEU A 129 4.75 -6.96 1.42
CA LEU A 129 5.11 -6.01 2.48
C LEU A 129 4.88 -4.57 2.03
N ASP A 130 5.42 -4.17 0.87
CA ASP A 130 5.20 -2.81 0.38
C ASP A 130 3.71 -2.54 0.11
N HIS A 131 2.95 -3.52 -0.39
CA HIS A 131 1.51 -3.34 -0.57
C HIS A 131 0.76 -3.15 0.77
N LEU A 132 1.16 -3.88 1.82
CA LEU A 132 0.62 -3.70 3.17
C LEU A 132 0.92 -2.29 3.70
N ALA A 133 2.16 -1.82 3.56
CA ALA A 133 2.53 -0.46 3.95
C ALA A 133 1.68 0.60 3.23
N TRP A 134 1.48 0.45 1.93
CA TRP A 134 0.65 1.35 1.14
C TRP A 134 -0.82 1.35 1.58
N LEU A 135 -1.38 0.20 1.95
CA LEU A 135 -2.76 0.10 2.46
C LEU A 135 -2.91 0.90 3.75
N GLU A 136 -2.04 0.67 4.72
CA GLU A 136 -2.11 1.34 6.02
C GLU A 136 -1.85 2.85 5.90
N LEU A 137 -0.78 3.23 5.19
CA LEU A 137 -0.44 4.64 5.00
C LEU A 137 -1.48 5.40 4.18
N SER A 138 -2.13 4.75 3.20
CA SER A 138 -3.25 5.38 2.48
C SER A 138 -4.45 5.59 3.40
N HIS A 139 -4.72 4.67 4.33
CA HIS A 139 -5.80 4.83 5.29
C HIS A 139 -5.54 6.00 6.25
N VAL A 140 -4.30 6.14 6.73
CA VAL A 140 -3.86 7.30 7.51
C VAL A 140 -3.96 8.59 6.69
N ASP A 141 -3.53 8.58 5.42
CA ASP A 141 -3.56 9.75 4.53
C ASP A 141 -5.00 10.24 4.25
N LEU A 142 -6.00 9.34 4.34
CA LEU A 142 -7.41 9.73 4.24
C LEU A 142 -7.87 10.58 5.43
N ASP A 143 -7.22 10.52 6.60
CA ASP A 143 -7.59 11.27 7.80
C ASP A 143 -9.09 11.14 8.16
N ALA A 144 -9.63 9.94 8.02
CA ALA A 144 -11.06 9.64 8.16
C ALA A 144 -11.36 8.88 9.45
N GLY A 145 -10.71 9.26 10.56
CA GLY A 145 -10.79 8.59 11.85
C GLY A 145 -9.85 7.38 11.99
N TYR A 146 -8.75 7.37 11.24
CA TYR A 146 -7.66 6.40 11.36
C TYR A 146 -6.32 7.14 11.30
N ASP A 147 -5.52 7.01 12.34
CA ASP A 147 -4.24 7.69 12.50
C ASP A 147 -3.09 6.67 12.62
N MET A 148 -1.85 7.15 12.64
CA MET A 148 -0.65 6.31 12.77
C MET A 148 -0.68 5.40 14.00
N HIS A 149 -1.33 5.82 15.10
CA HIS A 149 -1.44 5.01 16.32
C HIS A 149 -2.51 3.91 16.22
N ASP A 150 -3.38 3.94 15.21
CA ASP A 150 -4.37 2.90 14.95
C ASP A 150 -3.81 1.78 14.05
N VAL A 151 -2.63 2.00 13.45
CA VAL A 151 -1.94 1.01 12.63
C VAL A 151 -1.55 -0.18 13.51
N PRO A 152 -1.91 -1.43 13.13
CA PRO A 152 -1.52 -2.59 13.90
C PRO A 152 -0.01 -2.74 13.99
N ASP A 153 0.48 -3.19 15.14
CA ASP A 153 1.90 -3.48 15.36
C ASP A 153 2.48 -4.42 14.28
N SER A 154 1.70 -5.41 13.84
CA SER A 154 2.06 -6.35 12.76
C SER A 154 2.33 -5.69 11.40
N SER A 155 1.88 -4.46 11.18
CA SER A 155 2.08 -3.71 9.94
C SER A 155 3.22 -2.70 10.04
N LEU A 156 3.77 -2.46 11.24
CA LEU A 156 4.80 -1.43 11.46
C LEU A 156 6.11 -1.75 10.73
N ASP A 157 6.48 -3.03 10.68
CA ASP A 157 7.68 -3.47 9.97
C ASP A 157 7.58 -3.24 8.46
N ALA A 158 6.41 -3.49 7.88
CA ALA A 158 6.15 -3.18 6.47
C ALA A 158 6.31 -1.67 6.18
N ILE A 159 5.80 -0.82 7.08
CA ILE A 159 5.91 0.64 6.96
C ILE A 159 7.37 1.10 7.11
N ALA A 160 8.09 0.56 8.11
CA ALA A 160 9.49 0.87 8.34
C ALA A 160 10.35 0.51 7.11
N GLU A 161 10.10 -0.68 6.53
CA GLU A 161 10.76 -1.15 5.32
C GLU A 161 10.45 -0.27 4.11
N HIS A 162 9.19 0.10 3.90
CA HIS A 162 8.79 1.03 2.84
C HIS A 162 9.60 2.34 2.90
N PHE A 163 9.68 2.97 4.07
CA PHE A 163 10.44 4.21 4.21
C PHE A 163 11.96 4.01 4.13
N ARG A 164 12.48 2.85 4.55
CA ARG A 164 13.90 2.50 4.36
C ARG A 164 14.24 2.44 2.87
N LEU A 165 13.40 1.78 2.07
CA LEU A 165 13.56 1.69 0.62
C LEU A 165 13.43 3.06 -0.05
N ALA A 166 12.42 3.85 0.33
CA ALA A 166 12.23 5.21 -0.18
C ALA A 166 13.45 6.10 0.06
N ARG A 167 14.04 6.05 1.27
CA ARG A 167 15.29 6.76 1.57
C ARG A 167 16.46 6.29 0.72
N SER A 168 16.59 4.98 0.50
CA SER A 168 17.67 4.42 -0.31
C SER A 168 17.58 4.76 -1.80
N ALA A 169 16.37 5.01 -2.30
CA ALA A 169 16.12 5.41 -3.68
C ALA A 169 16.32 6.93 -3.91
N SER A 170 16.45 7.71 -2.83
CA SER A 170 16.63 9.17 -2.90
C SER A 170 18.12 9.54 -2.86
N PRO A 171 18.62 10.35 -3.81
CA PRO A 171 20.04 10.75 -3.85
C PRO A 171 20.52 11.47 -2.59
N GLU A 172 19.61 12.20 -1.91
CA GLU A 172 19.89 13.00 -0.71
C GLU A 172 19.43 12.29 0.58
N GLY A 173 18.87 11.08 0.48
CA GLY A 173 18.31 10.35 1.60
C GLY A 173 16.96 10.89 2.11
N ASP A 174 16.41 11.94 1.48
CA ASP A 174 15.07 12.46 1.76
C ASP A 174 14.00 11.61 1.05
N PRO A 175 13.09 10.93 1.78
CA PRO A 175 12.06 10.11 1.16
C PRO A 175 10.98 10.91 0.44
N SER A 176 10.94 12.25 0.53
CA SER A 176 9.91 13.11 -0.07
C SER A 176 9.74 12.93 -1.58
N ALA A 177 10.84 12.70 -2.30
CA ALA A 177 10.82 12.44 -3.73
C ALA A 177 10.46 10.98 -4.08
N ALA A 178 10.59 10.06 -3.13
CA ALA A 178 10.49 8.61 -3.36
C ALA A 178 9.24 7.96 -2.74
N SER A 179 8.56 8.63 -1.80
CA SER A 179 7.31 8.16 -1.20
C SER A 179 6.29 9.30 -1.08
N PRO A 180 5.05 9.09 -1.56
CA PRO A 180 3.97 10.07 -1.38
C PRO A 180 3.51 10.19 0.08
N PHE A 181 4.02 9.33 0.97
CA PHE A 181 3.70 9.32 2.39
C PHE A 181 4.75 10.01 3.25
N ALA A 182 5.87 10.46 2.67
CA ALA A 182 6.90 11.18 3.40
C ALA A 182 6.36 12.39 4.19
N PRO A 183 5.39 13.19 3.69
CA PRO A 183 4.80 14.27 4.48
C PRO A 183 4.12 13.81 5.78
N LEU A 184 3.63 12.56 5.84
CA LEU A 184 3.00 12.01 7.04
C LEU A 184 4.00 11.80 8.19
N MET A 185 5.29 11.70 7.86
CA MET A 185 6.37 11.52 8.85
C MET A 185 6.93 12.84 9.37
N ALA A 186 6.62 13.95 8.71
CA ALA A 186 7.08 15.29 9.07
C ALA A 186 6.08 16.07 9.93
N ALA A 187 4.89 15.49 10.18
CA ALA A 187 3.77 16.08 10.88
C ALA A 187 3.75 15.70 12.37
#